data_AF-A0A0L0QQ09-F1
#
_entry.id   AF-A0A0L0QQ09-F1
#
_cell.length_a   1.000
_cell.length_b   1.000
_cell.length_c   1.000
_cell.angle_alpha   90.00
_cell.angle_beta   90.00
_cell.angle_gamma   90.00
#
_symmetry.space_group_name_H-M   'P 1'
#
loop_
_entity.id
_entity.type
_entity.pdbx_description
1 polymer ?
#
loop_
_entity_poly.entity_id
_entity_poly.type
_entity_poly.pdbx_seq_one_letter_code
_entity_poly.pdbx_strand_id
1 'polypeptide(L)'
;MLILQILAALSILLLGRFFFFSFVRKDPLYVFILRYGGFIGITVLSHYYLGNFWTWAWIIGLPLLGLLVHFIFVRIKGFHFLKPGEKYDNYRGWK
;
A
#
# COMPACT_ATOMS: atom_id res chain seq x y z
N MET A 1 15.59 12.45 12.02
CA MET A 1 14.47 11.48 12.16
C MET A 1 13.61 11.38 10.90
N LEU A 2 13.16 12.48 10.30
CA LEU A 2 12.34 12.45 9.08
C LEU A 2 12.93 11.61 7.93
N ILE A 3 14.23 11.74 7.64
CA ILE A 3 14.91 10.96 6.59
C ILE A 3 14.72 9.45 6.81
N LEU A 4 14.89 8.97 8.04
CA LEU A 4 14.70 7.55 8.38
C LEU A 4 13.26 7.10 8.14
N GLN A 5 12.29 7.94 8.49
CA GLN A 5 10.86 7.68 8.26
C GLN A 5 10.51 7.64 6.77
N ILE A 6 11.09 8.53 5.97
CA ILE A 6 10.94 8.52 4.50
C ILE A 6 11.54 7.24 3.91
N LEU A 7 12.75 6.86 4.34
CA LEU A 7 13.38 5.61 3.88
C LEU A 7 12.52 4.39 4.25
N ALA A 8 12.02 4.33 5.48
CA ALA A 8 11.12 3.26 5.90
C ALA A 8 9.81 3.23 5.09
N ALA A 9 9.20 4.39 4.86
CA ALA A 9 8.01 4.52 4.02
C ALA A 9 8.26 4.04 2.59
N LEU A 10 9.41 4.41 2.00
CA LEU A 10 9.83 3.93 0.67
C LEU A 10 10.03 2.41 0.65
N SER A 11 10.72 1.84 1.64
CA SER A 11 10.91 0.39 1.75
C SER A 11 9.57 -0.35 1.82
N ILE A 12 8.63 0.14 2.62
CA ILE A 12 7.28 -0.45 2.73
C ILE A 12 6.52 -0.35 1.41
N LEU A 13 6.57 0.80 0.73
CA LEU A 13 5.92 0.96 -0.57
C LEU A 13 6.51 0.01 -1.62
N LEU A 14 7.83 -0.20 -1.62
CA LEU A 14 8.51 -1.14 -2.53
C LEU A 14 8.11 -2.59 -2.23
N LEU A 15 8.10 -2.99 -0.95
CA LEU A 15 7.64 -4.32 -0.54
C LEU A 15 6.17 -4.54 -0.89
N GLY A 16 5.31 -3.57 -0.58
CA GLY A 16 3.89 -3.62 -0.93
C GLY A 16 3.69 -3.74 -2.44
N ARG A 17 4.45 -3.00 -3.25
CA ARG A 17 4.42 -3.14 -4.71
C ARG A 17 4.82 -4.54 -5.14
N PHE A 18 5.89 -5.09 -4.59
CA PHE A 18 6.37 -6.42 -4.96
C PHE A 18 5.35 -7.53 -4.63
N PHE A 19 4.80 -7.53 -3.42
CA PHE A 19 3.86 -8.56 -2.97
C PHE A 19 2.47 -8.43 -3.60
N PHE A 20 1.99 -7.20 -3.81
CA PHE A 20 0.64 -6.91 -4.28
C PHE A 20 0.58 -6.39 -5.72
N PHE A 21 1.67 -6.51 -6.49
CA PHE A 21 1.75 -5.99 -7.87
C PHE A 21 0.56 -6.42 -8.73
N SER A 22 0.18 -7.69 -8.66
CA SER A 22 -0.93 -8.24 -9.46
C SER A 22 -2.27 -7.55 -9.19
N PHE A 23 -2.47 -6.94 -8.01
CA PHE A 23 -3.70 -6.23 -7.67
C PHE A 23 -3.76 -4.79 -8.21
N VAL A 24 -2.61 -4.27 -8.67
CA VAL A 24 -2.44 -2.87 -9.09
C VAL A 24 -1.81 -2.74 -10.48
N ARG A 25 -1.51 -3.86 -11.15
CA ARG A 25 -0.73 -3.89 -12.40
C ARG A 25 -1.36 -3.12 -13.57
N LYS A 26 -2.69 -3.04 -13.61
CA LYS A 26 -3.46 -2.30 -14.64
C LYS A 26 -4.02 -0.98 -14.09
N ASP A 27 -3.63 -0.55 -12.89
CA ASP A 27 -4.04 0.77 -12.36
C ASP A 27 -3.42 1.87 -13.24
N PRO A 28 -4.16 2.92 -13.61
CA PRO A 28 -3.63 4.01 -14.43
C PRO A 28 -2.55 4.81 -13.67
N LEU A 29 -1.63 5.45 -14.42
CA LEU A 29 -0.46 6.12 -13.85
C LEU A 29 -0.80 7.15 -12.77
N TYR A 30 -1.91 7.88 -12.91
CA TYR A 30 -2.32 8.87 -11.92
C TYR A 30 -2.70 8.23 -10.57
N VAL A 31 -3.31 7.03 -10.56
CA VAL A 31 -3.62 6.29 -9.32
C VAL A 31 -2.33 5.84 -8.65
N PHE A 32 -1.35 5.42 -9.46
CA PHE A 32 -0.01 5.12 -8.96
C PHE A 32 0.59 6.36 -8.29
N ILE A 33 0.70 7.50 -9.00
CA ILE A 33 1.29 8.72 -8.45
C ILE A 33 0.58 9.16 -7.16
N LEU A 34 -0.76 9.14 -7.13
CA LEU A 34 -1.54 9.52 -5.95
C LEU A 34 -1.29 8.59 -4.76
N ARG A 35 -1.16 7.28 -4.98
CA ARG A 35 -0.94 6.34 -3.87
C ARG A 35 0.43 6.50 -3.23
N TYR A 36 1.49 6.53 -4.04
CA TYR A 36 2.86 6.61 -3.54
C TYR A 36 3.18 8.04 -3.08
N GLY A 37 2.84 9.04 -3.90
CA GLY A 37 3.01 10.45 -3.56
C GLY A 37 2.16 10.85 -2.35
N GLY A 38 0.92 10.38 -2.27
CA GLY A 38 0.05 10.60 -1.12
C GLY A 38 0.60 9.98 0.16
N PHE A 39 1.08 8.73 0.12
CA PHE A 39 1.65 8.08 1.30
C PHE A 39 2.90 8.79 1.81
N ILE A 40 3.81 9.19 0.91
CA ILE A 40 5.01 9.96 1.27
C ILE A 40 4.62 11.36 1.77
N GLY A 41 3.71 12.04 1.08
CA GLY A 41 3.23 13.37 1.48
C GLY A 41 2.60 13.36 2.87
N ILE A 42 1.72 12.40 3.15
CA ILE A 42 1.12 12.23 4.49
C ILE A 42 2.18 11.87 5.53
N THR A 43 3.21 11.10 5.18
CA THR A 43 4.33 10.80 6.09
C THR A 43 5.07 12.08 6.49
N VAL A 44 5.37 12.94 5.52
CA VAL A 44 6.03 14.24 5.76
C VAL A 44 5.15 15.16 6.61
N LEU A 45 3.87 15.30 6.25
CA LEU A 45 2.91 16.10 7.02
C LEU A 45 2.76 15.56 8.46
N SER A 46 2.62 14.24 8.63
CA SER A 46 2.51 13.63 9.95
C SER A 46 3.73 13.93 10.82
N HIS A 47 4.93 13.94 10.23
CA HIS A 47 6.14 14.29 10.98
C HIS A 47 6.09 15.72 11.50
N TYR A 48 5.71 16.68 10.65
CA TYR A 48 5.69 18.09 11.03
C TYR A 48 4.55 18.45 11.98
N TYR A 49 3.37 17.83 11.84
CA TYR A 49 2.17 18.22 12.61
C TYR A 49 1.87 17.31 13.81
N LEU A 50 2.19 16.01 13.73
CA LEU A 50 1.85 15.02 14.76
C LEU A 50 3.10 14.49 15.48
N GLY A 51 4.29 14.70 14.91
CA GLY A 51 5.54 14.26 15.49
C GLY A 51 5.88 12.78 15.24
N ASN A 52 6.99 12.35 15.82
CA ASN A 52 7.64 11.09 15.46
C ASN A 52 6.81 9.84 15.75
N PHE A 53 6.19 9.78 16.93
CA PHE A 53 5.43 8.60 17.36
C PHE A 53 4.27 8.31 16.41
N TRP A 54 3.45 9.32 16.12
CA TRP A 54 2.31 9.21 15.21
C TRP A 54 2.72 8.94 13.77
N THR A 55 3.86 9.48 13.34
CA THR A 55 4.41 9.18 12.00
C THR A 55 4.78 7.71 11.86
N TRP A 56 5.41 7.10 12.88
CA TRP A 56 5.68 5.66 12.87
C TRP A 56 4.40 4.81 12.94
N ALA A 57 3.44 5.23 13.76
CA ALA A 57 2.12 4.58 13.81
C ALA A 57 1.43 4.60 12.44
N TRP A 58 1.56 5.70 11.68
CA TRP A 58 1.07 5.78 10.30
C TRP A 58 1.84 4.86 9.35
N ILE A 59 3.18 4.96 9.35
CA ILE A 59 4.07 4.20 8.46
C ILE A 59 3.85 2.70 8.61
N ILE A 60 3.62 2.20 9.83
CA ILE A 60 3.46 0.77 10.13
C ILE A 60 1.98 0.36 10.14
N GLY A 61 1.15 1.14 10.80
CA GLY A 61 -0.26 0.81 11.04
C GLY A 61 -1.09 0.78 9.77
N LEU A 62 -0.91 1.75 8.87
CA LEU A 62 -1.70 1.78 7.64
C LEU A 62 -1.41 0.57 6.72
N PRO A 63 -0.14 0.18 6.46
CA PRO A 63 0.13 -1.05 5.73
C PRO A 63 -0.44 -2.31 6.41
N LEU A 64 -0.37 -2.41 7.74
CA LEU A 64 -0.92 -3.56 8.46
C LEU A 64 -2.45 -3.64 8.34
N LEU A 65 -3.14 -2.50 8.43
CA LEU A 65 -4.58 -2.41 8.18
C LEU A 65 -4.91 -2.79 6.74
N GLY A 66 -4.14 -2.29 5.77
CA GLY A 66 -4.28 -2.67 4.36
C GLY A 66 -4.08 -4.17 4.14
N LEU A 67 -3.08 -4.76 4.81
CA LEU A 67 -2.79 -6.20 4.78
C LEU A 67 -3.93 -7.03 5.37
N LEU A 68 -4.53 -6.56 6.47
CA LEU A 68 -5.68 -7.21 7.10
C LEU A 68 -6.90 -7.19 6.18
N VAL A 69 -7.24 -6.02 5.63
CA VAL A 69 -8.36 -5.88 4.68
C VAL A 69 -8.13 -6.76 3.46
N HIS A 70 -6.90 -6.79 2.95
CA HIS A 70 -6.50 -7.67 1.85
C HIS A 70 -6.69 -9.15 2.18
N PHE A 71 -6.22 -9.58 3.35
CA PHE A 71 -6.37 -10.95 3.84
C PHE A 71 -7.84 -11.35 3.87
N ILE A 72 -8.70 -10.53 4.49
CA ILE A 72 -10.13 -10.77 4.59
C ILE A 72 -10.76 -10.88 3.18
N PHE A 73 -10.44 -9.93 2.30
CA PHE A 73 -10.96 -9.91 0.93
C PHE A 73 -10.59 -11.18 0.14
N VAL A 74 -9.31 -11.55 0.17
CA VAL A 74 -8.81 -12.75 -0.53
C VAL A 74 -9.48 -14.02 0.01
N ARG A 75 -9.66 -14.11 1.34
CA ARG A 75 -10.35 -15.25 1.99
C ARG A 75 -11.81 -15.35 1.55
N ILE A 76 -12.52 -14.23 1.49
CA ILE A 76 -13.93 -14.19 1.06
C ILE A 76 -14.06 -14.57 -0.43
N LYS A 77 -13.13 -14.12 -1.28
CA LYS A 77 -13.19 -14.34 -2.74
C LYS A 77 -12.52 -15.63 -3.22
N GLY A 78 -11.85 -16.37 -2.33
CA GLY A 78 -11.10 -17.58 -2.70
C GLY A 78 -9.91 -17.30 -3.63
N PHE A 79 -9.34 -16.10 -3.56
CA PHE A 79 -8.15 -15.74 -4.34
C PHE A 79 -6.87 -16.24 -3.66
N HIS A 80 -5.77 -16.31 -4.42
CA HIS A 80 -4.46 -16.45 -3.79
C HIS A 80 -4.04 -15.13 -3.15
N PHE A 81 -3.47 -15.21 -1.94
CA PHE A 81 -3.04 -14.05 -1.17
C PHE A 81 -1.96 -13.23 -1.88
N LEU A 82 -0.99 -13.94 -2.46
CA LEU A 82 0.03 -13.38 -3.32
C LEU A 82 -0.31 -13.68 -4.78
N LYS A 83 -0.23 -12.67 -5.64
CA LYS A 83 -0.33 -12.82 -7.10
C LYS A 83 -1.57 -13.61 -7.58
N PRO A 84 -2.81 -13.15 -7.34
CA PRO A 84 -4.03 -13.81 -7.80
C PRO A 84 -4.17 -13.86 -9.33
N GLY A 85 -3.36 -13.09 -10.06
CA GLY A 85 -3.29 -13.10 -11.51
C GLY A 85 -4.63 -12.83 -12.18
N GLU A 86 -4.98 -13.68 -13.14
CA GLU A 86 -6.15 -13.56 -14.02
C GLU A 86 -7.49 -13.59 -13.26
N LYS A 87 -7.58 -14.33 -12.14
CA LYS A 87 -8.81 -14.39 -11.34
C LYS A 87 -9.22 -13.02 -10.82
N TYR A 88 -8.24 -12.21 -10.44
CA TYR A 88 -8.48 -10.85 -9.94
C TYR A 88 -8.78 -9.86 -11.07
N ASP A 89 -8.10 -9.98 -12.20
CA ASP A 89 -8.38 -9.16 -13.39
C ASP A 89 -9.82 -9.37 -13.85
N ASN A 90 -10.26 -10.63 -13.95
CA ASN A 90 -11.65 -10.98 -14.29
C ASN A 90 -12.65 -10.39 -13.28
N TYR A 91 -12.34 -10.46 -11.97
CA TYR A 91 -13.18 -9.87 -10.93
C TYR A 91 -13.29 -8.34 -11.04
N ARG A 92 -12.21 -7.65 -11.42
CA ARG A 92 -12.21 -6.20 -11.65
C ARG A 92 -12.81 -5.79 -13.00
N GLY A 93 -13.17 -6.74 -13.86
CA GLY A 93 -13.57 -6.46 -15.24
C GLY A 93 -12.41 -5.95 -16.12
N TRP A 94 -11.18 -6.16 -15.66
CA TRP A 94 -9.97 -5.83 -16.40
C TRP A 94 -9.73 -6.89 -17.48
N LYS A 95 -10.38 -6.73 -18.65
CA LYS A 95 -10.06 -7.53 -19.84
C LYS A 95 -8.62 -7.28 -20.29
#